data_AF-A0A2E5YFZ7-F1
#
_entry.id   AF-A0A2E5YFZ7-F1
#
_cell.length_a   1.000
_cell.length_b   1.000
_cell.length_c   1.000
_cell.angle_alpha   90.00
_cell.angle_beta   90.00
_cell.angle_gamma   90.00
#
_symmetry.space_group_name_H-M   'P 1'
#
loop_
_entity.id
_entity.type
_entity.pdbx_description
1 polymer ?
#
loop_
_entity_poly.entity_id
_entity_poly.type
_entity_poly.pdbx_seq_one_letter_code
_entity_poly.pdbx_strand_id
1 'polypeptide(L)'
;MIRVYGCRISYYTGKLESYLRFRSIAYEPLPTEPHRRRILAGAGAVQMPVLELEDGRWLSDSSPIIAWFEGQQDSPSVYPSDPALRFVALLLEDYADEWLWRSAMHYRWSFRSDREYASGVIVDDVLQENRLPRFLKRFLVARRQFGGFVRGDGVSETTLDHVERGYLNALDLLEAIFERRRFLLGEQPTVADFGMMGPMLRHFGQDPTPQEIMRRRAPGVYAWVARMWNARATSEASALISEIDAPLSALLGEAGETHLVQLRENAAAYGRGLERYDQVIQGCRYEGVPSSRYRVWCLEELRREWAGLDDTARGMVLEHLPQAEAAVLWDDSPVGRSDYDPERRAPFNRAINVFGTGVPRR
;
A
#
# COMPACT_ATOMS: atom_id res chain seq x y z
N MET A 1 -3.69 -25.66 7.35
CA MET A 1 -3.60 -24.61 6.32
C MET A 1 -3.60 -23.25 7.02
N ILE A 2 -2.83 -22.27 6.52
CA ILE A 2 -2.84 -20.89 7.04
C ILE A 2 -4.22 -20.26 6.81
N ARG A 3 -4.70 -19.44 7.75
CA ARG A 3 -5.97 -18.68 7.59
C ARG A 3 -5.67 -17.22 7.29
N VAL A 4 -6.33 -16.66 6.28
CA VAL A 4 -6.25 -15.24 5.92
C VAL A 4 -7.60 -14.59 6.19
N TYR A 5 -7.66 -13.71 7.18
CA TYR A 5 -8.86 -12.94 7.50
C TYR A 5 -8.83 -11.62 6.73
N GLY A 6 -9.80 -11.44 5.83
CA GLY A 6 -9.86 -10.24 4.99
C GLY A 6 -11.16 -10.13 4.19
N CYS A 7 -11.13 -9.28 3.16
CA CYS A 7 -12.26 -9.07 2.26
C CYS A 7 -11.77 -9.02 0.81
N ARG A 8 -12.55 -9.57 -0.13
CA ARG A 8 -12.17 -9.65 -1.56
C ARG A 8 -12.10 -8.29 -2.27
N ILE A 9 -12.42 -7.19 -1.61
CA ILE A 9 -12.25 -5.82 -2.15
C ILE A 9 -11.23 -5.01 -1.34
N SER A 10 -10.56 -5.63 -0.36
CA SER A 10 -9.56 -4.96 0.48
C SER A 10 -8.26 -4.75 -0.28
N TYR A 11 -7.73 -3.52 -0.17
CA TYR A 11 -6.47 -3.06 -0.73
C TYR A 11 -5.31 -4.01 -0.38
N TYR A 12 -5.00 -4.11 0.92
CA TYR A 12 -3.87 -4.87 1.44
C TYR A 12 -4.11 -6.38 1.41
N THR A 13 -5.37 -6.85 1.46
CA THR A 13 -5.66 -8.28 1.30
C THR A 13 -5.34 -8.73 -0.12
N GLY A 14 -5.67 -7.94 -1.14
CA GLY A 14 -5.31 -8.24 -2.54
C GLY A 14 -3.80 -8.32 -2.77
N LYS A 15 -3.03 -7.40 -2.18
CA LYS A 15 -1.56 -7.41 -2.16
C LYS A 15 -1.02 -8.72 -1.59
N LEU A 16 -1.43 -9.06 -0.36
CA LEU A 16 -1.00 -10.28 0.32
C LEU A 16 -1.38 -11.55 -0.45
N GLU A 17 -2.63 -11.66 -0.91
CA GLU A 17 -3.09 -12.82 -1.68
C GLU A 17 -2.28 -13.00 -2.97
N SER A 18 -1.90 -11.90 -3.63
CA SER A 18 -1.06 -11.95 -4.84
C SER A 18 0.29 -12.59 -4.54
N TYR A 19 0.93 -12.23 -3.42
CA TYR A 19 2.18 -12.85 -2.97
C TYR A 19 2.03 -14.32 -2.57
N LEU A 20 1.01 -14.66 -1.75
CA LEU A 20 0.77 -16.05 -1.34
C LEU A 20 0.54 -16.95 -2.55
N ARG A 21 -0.19 -16.48 -3.56
CA ARG A 21 -0.39 -17.19 -4.83
C ARG A 21 0.89 -17.32 -5.64
N PHE A 22 1.70 -16.27 -5.70
CA PHE A 22 3.00 -16.32 -6.38
C PHE A 22 3.90 -17.40 -5.78
N ARG A 23 4.00 -17.47 -4.44
CA ARG A 23 4.77 -18.50 -3.72
C ARG A 23 4.05 -19.85 -3.60
N SER A 24 2.85 -20.00 -4.17
CA SER A 24 2.02 -21.22 -4.05
C SER A 24 1.79 -21.65 -2.59
N ILE A 25 1.71 -20.68 -1.67
CA ILE A 25 1.41 -20.92 -0.26
C ILE A 25 -0.10 -21.13 -0.12
N ALA A 26 -0.51 -22.30 0.34
CA ALA A 26 -1.91 -22.63 0.53
C ALA A 26 -2.51 -21.87 1.72
N TYR A 27 -3.66 -21.22 1.50
CA TYR A 27 -4.37 -20.48 2.53
C TYR A 27 -5.89 -20.63 2.42
N GLU A 28 -6.57 -20.52 3.56
CA GLU A 28 -8.02 -20.48 3.69
C GLU A 28 -8.47 -19.01 3.85
N PRO A 29 -9.21 -18.43 2.89
CA PRO A 29 -9.77 -17.09 3.04
C PRO A 29 -10.99 -17.13 3.98
N LEU A 30 -10.97 -16.30 5.03
CA LEU A 30 -12.04 -16.18 6.01
C LEU A 30 -12.56 -14.74 6.13
N PRO A 31 -13.87 -14.54 6.32
CA PRO A 31 -14.42 -13.21 6.55
C PRO A 31 -14.02 -12.69 7.94
N THR A 32 -13.77 -11.39 8.05
CA THR A 32 -13.27 -10.78 9.30
C THR A 32 -14.33 -10.67 10.39
N GLU A 33 -15.56 -10.22 10.09
CA GLU A 33 -16.54 -9.90 11.14
C GLU A 33 -17.02 -11.12 11.95
N PRO A 34 -17.37 -12.28 11.36
CA PRO A 34 -17.70 -13.47 12.15
C PRO A 34 -16.57 -13.88 13.09
N HIS A 35 -15.32 -13.56 12.74
CA HIS A 35 -14.12 -13.88 13.50
C HIS A 35 -13.58 -12.70 14.33
N ARG A 36 -14.30 -11.57 14.41
CA ARG A 36 -13.82 -10.32 15.01
C ARG A 36 -13.24 -10.51 16.41
N ARG A 37 -13.92 -11.31 17.26
CA ARG A 37 -13.47 -11.60 18.64
C ARG A 37 -12.17 -12.39 18.67
N ARG A 38 -12.03 -13.39 17.79
CA ARG A 38 -10.82 -14.22 17.66
C ARG A 38 -9.64 -13.38 17.17
N ILE A 39 -9.86 -12.59 16.12
CA ILE A 39 -8.86 -11.69 15.55
C ILE A 39 -8.39 -10.68 16.60
N LEU A 40 -9.32 -10.04 17.32
CA LEU A 40 -8.97 -9.08 18.36
C LEU A 40 -8.14 -9.71 19.50
N ALA A 41 -8.46 -10.95 19.88
CA ALA A 41 -7.71 -11.67 20.91
C ALA A 41 -6.30 -12.06 20.45
N GLY A 42 -6.13 -12.44 19.18
CA GLY A 42 -4.85 -12.90 18.62
C GLY A 42 -3.94 -11.78 18.13
N ALA A 43 -4.46 -10.88 17.27
CA ALA A 43 -3.68 -9.83 16.60
C ALA A 43 -3.76 -8.45 17.28
N GLY A 44 -4.68 -8.27 18.24
CA GLY A 44 -4.84 -7.02 18.99
C GLY A 44 -5.69 -5.96 18.29
N ALA A 45 -5.88 -6.05 16.98
CA ALA A 45 -6.80 -5.20 16.22
C ALA A 45 -7.47 -5.94 15.06
N VAL A 46 -8.55 -5.35 14.55
CA VAL A 46 -9.30 -5.85 13.40
C VAL A 46 -8.90 -5.01 12.19
N GLN A 47 -7.68 -5.22 11.70
CA GLN A 47 -7.11 -4.53 10.53
C GLN A 47 -6.77 -5.56 9.46
N MET A 48 -7.46 -5.51 8.33
CA MET A 48 -7.26 -6.49 7.26
C MET A 48 -6.00 -6.17 6.44
N PRO A 49 -5.23 -7.17 6.00
CA PRO A 49 -5.36 -8.59 6.32
C PRO A 49 -4.77 -8.94 7.70
N VAL A 50 -5.33 -9.97 8.34
CA VAL A 50 -4.71 -10.66 9.48
C VAL A 50 -4.51 -12.13 9.10
N LEU A 51 -3.37 -12.73 9.44
CA LEU A 51 -3.19 -14.19 9.32
C LEU A 51 -3.14 -14.89 10.67
N GLU A 52 -3.56 -16.13 10.65
CA GLU A 52 -3.31 -17.11 11.70
C GLU A 52 -2.57 -18.31 11.07
N LEU A 53 -1.36 -18.58 11.56
CA LEU A 53 -0.56 -19.75 11.18
C LEU A 53 -1.15 -21.02 11.82
N GLU A 54 -0.72 -22.18 11.30
CA GLU A 54 -1.15 -23.49 11.82
C GLU A 54 -0.72 -23.72 13.27
N ASP A 55 0.39 -23.12 13.68
CA ASP A 55 0.91 -23.16 15.05
C ASP A 55 0.21 -22.17 16.00
N GLY A 56 -0.79 -21.42 15.52
CA GLY A 56 -1.59 -20.49 16.30
C GLY A 56 -0.98 -19.09 16.45
N ARG A 57 0.19 -18.81 15.84
CA ARG A 57 0.73 -17.44 15.79
C ARG A 57 -0.11 -16.55 14.88
N TRP A 58 -0.19 -15.28 15.25
CA TRP A 58 -0.95 -14.25 14.53
C TRP A 58 0.00 -13.26 13.87
N LEU A 59 -0.32 -12.89 12.63
CA LEU A 59 0.45 -11.91 11.87
C LEU A 59 -0.48 -10.80 11.38
N SER A 60 0.03 -9.57 11.37
CA SER A 60 -0.65 -8.41 10.81
C SER A 60 0.30 -7.58 9.95
N ASP A 61 -0.27 -6.70 9.13
CA ASP A 61 0.43 -5.85 8.17
C ASP A 61 1.07 -6.61 6.99
N SER A 62 0.56 -6.37 5.79
CA SER A 62 0.94 -7.12 4.59
C SER A 62 2.43 -7.04 4.26
N SER A 63 3.08 -5.91 4.50
CA SER A 63 4.48 -5.69 4.11
C SER A 63 5.46 -6.53 4.96
N PRO A 64 5.45 -6.48 6.31
CA PRO A 64 6.24 -7.38 7.13
C PRO A 64 5.78 -8.85 7.06
N ILE A 65 4.50 -9.12 6.76
CA ILE A 65 4.05 -10.49 6.46
C ILE A 65 4.79 -11.05 5.24
N ILE A 66 4.80 -10.30 4.14
CA ILE A 66 5.48 -10.71 2.91
C ILE A 66 6.98 -10.91 3.19
N ALA A 67 7.62 -9.95 3.86
CA ALA A 67 9.03 -10.05 4.23
C ALA A 67 9.34 -11.31 5.07
N TRP A 68 8.49 -11.65 6.04
CA TRP A 68 8.66 -12.82 6.89
C TRP A 68 8.52 -14.14 6.12
N PHE A 69 7.49 -14.26 5.29
CA PHE A 69 7.35 -15.46 4.44
C PHE A 69 8.50 -15.58 3.47
N GLU A 70 8.94 -14.45 2.91
CA GLU A 70 9.99 -14.39 1.91
C GLU A 70 11.34 -14.82 2.48
N GLY A 71 11.66 -14.42 3.72
CA GLY A 71 12.86 -14.85 4.43
C GLY A 71 12.89 -16.34 4.79
N GLN A 72 11.81 -17.09 4.54
CA GLN A 72 11.74 -18.54 4.72
C GLN A 72 11.82 -19.32 3.39
N GLN A 73 11.98 -18.63 2.26
CA GLN A 73 12.04 -19.27 0.95
C GLN A 73 13.48 -19.55 0.54
N ASP A 74 13.72 -20.74 -0.06
CA ASP A 74 15.02 -21.12 -0.63
C ASP A 74 15.17 -20.70 -2.11
N SER A 75 14.12 -20.12 -2.70
CA SER A 75 14.06 -19.73 -4.12
C SER A 75 14.42 -18.25 -4.30
N PRO A 76 14.71 -17.80 -5.54
CA PRO A 76 15.07 -16.41 -5.81
C PRO A 76 14.10 -15.42 -5.17
N SER A 77 14.65 -14.38 -4.55
CA SER A 77 13.84 -13.48 -3.74
C SER A 77 13.08 -12.46 -4.58
N VAL A 78 11.89 -12.06 -4.12
CA VAL A 78 11.15 -10.89 -4.62
C VAL A 78 11.80 -9.57 -4.21
N TYR A 79 12.76 -9.60 -3.29
CA TYR A 79 13.60 -8.44 -3.01
C TYR A 79 14.87 -8.50 -3.87
N PRO A 80 15.17 -7.44 -4.66
CA PRO A 80 16.41 -7.38 -5.41
C PRO A 80 17.66 -7.58 -4.54
N SER A 81 18.66 -8.28 -5.08
CA SER A 81 19.97 -8.43 -4.45
C SER A 81 20.85 -7.20 -4.60
N ASP A 82 20.65 -6.44 -5.68
CA ASP A 82 21.24 -5.12 -5.86
C ASP A 82 20.68 -4.14 -4.81
N PRO A 83 21.51 -3.51 -3.96
CA PRO A 83 21.02 -2.65 -2.89
C PRO A 83 20.25 -1.41 -3.38
N ALA A 84 20.64 -0.81 -4.51
CA ALA A 84 19.95 0.36 -5.05
C ALA A 84 18.55 -0.02 -5.56
N LEU A 85 18.45 -1.10 -6.33
CA LEU A 85 17.16 -1.61 -6.81
C LEU A 85 16.28 -2.12 -5.66
N ARG A 86 16.88 -2.69 -4.60
CA ARG A 86 16.15 -3.07 -3.39
C ARG A 86 15.51 -1.85 -2.74
N PHE A 87 16.26 -0.79 -2.54
CA PHE A 87 15.75 0.46 -1.99
C PHE A 87 14.64 1.06 -2.87
N VAL A 88 14.86 1.12 -4.19
CA VAL A 88 13.84 1.55 -5.16
C VAL A 88 12.57 0.72 -5.03
N ALA A 89 12.70 -0.61 -4.92
CA ALA A 89 11.54 -1.49 -4.82
C ALA A 89 10.72 -1.23 -3.55
N LEU A 90 11.39 -1.00 -2.42
CA LEU A 90 10.77 -0.68 -1.14
C LEU A 90 10.11 0.71 -1.14
N LEU A 91 10.76 1.71 -1.76
CA LEU A 91 10.17 3.04 -1.94
C LEU A 91 8.88 2.98 -2.79
N LEU A 92 8.90 2.21 -3.88
CA LEU A 92 7.73 2.05 -4.74
C LEU A 92 6.61 1.24 -4.07
N GLU A 93 6.96 0.26 -3.23
CA GLU A 93 5.99 -0.45 -2.38
C GLU A 93 5.29 0.52 -1.43
N ASP A 94 6.06 1.35 -0.71
CA ASP A 94 5.51 2.31 0.26
C ASP A 94 4.69 3.42 -0.43
N TYR A 95 5.15 3.93 -1.57
CA TYR A 95 4.40 4.83 -2.45
C TYR A 95 3.06 4.21 -2.88
N ALA A 96 3.05 2.94 -3.28
CA ALA A 96 1.82 2.25 -3.64
C ALA A 96 0.87 2.11 -2.46
N ASP A 97 1.38 1.75 -1.28
CA ASP A 97 0.55 1.46 -0.11
C ASP A 97 -0.04 2.71 0.54
N GLU A 98 0.70 3.82 0.55
CA GLU A 98 0.36 4.99 1.37
C GLU A 98 -0.08 6.22 0.56
N TRP A 99 0.51 6.45 -0.62
CA TRP A 99 0.16 7.61 -1.46
C TRP A 99 -1.07 7.35 -2.32
N LEU A 100 -1.07 6.24 -3.08
CA LEU A 100 -2.18 5.90 -3.98
C LEU A 100 -3.48 5.54 -3.24
N TRP A 101 -3.40 5.29 -1.93
CA TRP A 101 -4.55 5.05 -1.06
C TRP A 101 -5.63 6.12 -1.21
N ARG A 102 -5.26 7.40 -1.17
CA ARG A 102 -6.23 8.52 -1.22
C ARG A 102 -7.03 8.50 -2.52
N SER A 103 -6.34 8.35 -3.65
CA SER A 103 -6.97 8.26 -4.96
C SER A 103 -7.84 7.01 -5.07
N ALA A 104 -7.37 5.86 -4.58
CA ALA A 104 -8.15 4.62 -4.58
C ALA A 104 -9.44 4.71 -3.75
N MET A 105 -9.41 5.42 -2.61
CA MET A 105 -10.60 5.67 -1.80
C MET A 105 -11.55 6.67 -2.45
N HIS A 106 -11.02 7.73 -3.07
CA HIS A 106 -11.81 8.69 -3.82
C HIS A 106 -12.60 8.00 -4.94
N TYR A 107 -11.92 7.27 -5.83
CA TYR A 107 -12.58 6.58 -6.95
C TYR A 107 -13.65 5.59 -6.47
N ARG A 108 -13.39 4.86 -5.37
CA ARG A 108 -14.35 3.92 -4.81
C ARG A 108 -15.60 4.57 -4.22
N TRP A 109 -15.43 5.64 -3.45
CA TRP A 109 -16.50 6.14 -2.57
C TRP A 109 -17.16 7.42 -3.08
N SER A 110 -16.52 8.17 -3.98
CA SER A 110 -17.10 9.39 -4.57
C SER A 110 -18.06 9.07 -5.72
N PHE A 111 -17.69 8.12 -6.57
CA PHE A 111 -18.46 7.72 -7.74
C PHE A 111 -19.61 6.78 -7.35
N ARG A 112 -20.79 7.00 -7.96
CA ARG A 112 -22.02 6.31 -7.56
C ARG A 112 -21.96 4.80 -7.81
N SER A 113 -21.59 4.39 -9.02
CA SER A 113 -21.47 2.98 -9.44
C SER A 113 -20.52 2.22 -8.53
N ASP A 114 -19.39 2.83 -8.21
CA ASP A 114 -18.30 2.27 -7.44
C ASP A 114 -18.70 2.09 -5.98
N ARG A 115 -19.32 3.13 -5.40
CA ARG A 115 -19.85 3.08 -4.04
C ARG A 115 -20.97 2.05 -3.92
N GLU A 116 -21.83 1.95 -4.93
CA GLU A 116 -22.90 0.94 -4.96
C GLU A 116 -22.33 -0.48 -5.03
N TYR A 117 -21.32 -0.72 -5.88
CA TYR A 117 -20.59 -1.99 -5.96
C TYR A 117 -19.91 -2.34 -4.63
N ALA A 118 -19.03 -1.46 -4.14
CA ALA A 118 -18.23 -1.70 -2.94
C ALA A 118 -19.09 -1.89 -1.68
N SER A 119 -20.10 -1.03 -1.48
CA SER A 119 -21.03 -1.22 -0.35
C SER A 119 -21.81 -2.52 -0.45
N GLY A 120 -22.15 -2.97 -1.68
CA GLY A 120 -22.80 -4.24 -1.93
C GLY A 120 -21.94 -5.41 -1.45
N VAL A 121 -20.67 -5.44 -1.85
CA VAL A 121 -19.73 -6.50 -1.48
C VAL A 121 -19.42 -6.51 0.01
N ILE A 122 -19.18 -5.34 0.64
CA ILE A 122 -18.96 -5.27 2.09
C ILE A 122 -20.17 -5.81 2.84
N VAL A 123 -21.39 -5.47 2.43
CA VAL A 123 -22.58 -5.97 3.12
C VAL A 123 -22.69 -7.49 3.00
N ASP A 124 -22.30 -8.05 1.85
CA ASP A 124 -22.40 -9.48 1.57
C ASP A 124 -21.32 -10.32 2.20
N ASP A 125 -20.09 -9.79 2.33
CA ASP A 125 -18.96 -10.57 2.84
C ASP A 125 -18.68 -10.30 4.32
N VAL A 126 -18.99 -9.08 4.77
CA VAL A 126 -18.55 -8.56 6.05
C VAL A 126 -19.74 -8.42 7.00
N LEU A 127 -20.91 -7.99 6.53
CA LEU A 127 -22.06 -7.69 7.42
C LEU A 127 -23.21 -8.72 7.33
N GLN A 128 -22.89 -9.98 7.10
CA GLN A 128 -23.88 -11.06 6.95
C GLN A 128 -24.75 -11.23 8.21
N GLU A 129 -24.14 -11.21 9.39
CA GLU A 129 -24.83 -11.44 10.67
C GLU A 129 -25.67 -10.25 11.14
N ASN A 130 -25.54 -9.09 10.49
CA ASN A 130 -26.28 -7.89 10.85
C ASN A 130 -27.73 -7.93 10.30
N ARG A 131 -28.71 -7.85 11.20
CA ARG A 131 -30.16 -7.96 10.92
C ARG A 131 -30.79 -6.74 10.22
N LEU A 132 -30.06 -5.65 10.04
CA LEU A 132 -30.59 -4.47 9.34
C LEU A 132 -30.88 -4.79 7.86
N PRO A 133 -31.91 -4.17 7.26
CA PRO A 133 -32.18 -4.31 5.82
C PRO A 133 -30.95 -3.96 4.98
N ARG A 134 -30.72 -4.73 3.90
CA ARG A 134 -29.53 -4.59 3.04
C ARG A 134 -29.32 -3.16 2.54
N PHE A 135 -30.37 -2.48 2.09
CA PHE A 135 -30.25 -1.10 1.58
C PHE A 135 -29.75 -0.12 2.65
N LEU A 136 -30.20 -0.30 3.90
CA LEU A 136 -29.76 0.54 5.02
C LEU A 136 -28.31 0.24 5.37
N LYS A 137 -27.89 -1.03 5.40
CA LYS A 137 -26.48 -1.41 5.60
C LYS A 137 -25.59 -0.78 4.54
N ARG A 138 -25.98 -0.85 3.26
CA ARG A 138 -25.23 -0.24 2.14
C ARG A 138 -25.10 1.26 2.33
N PHE A 139 -26.20 1.95 2.66
CA PHE A 139 -26.20 3.39 2.91
C PHE A 139 -25.27 3.79 4.07
N LEU A 140 -25.34 3.07 5.20
CA LEU A 140 -24.50 3.34 6.37
C LEU A 140 -23.01 3.09 6.07
N VAL A 141 -22.67 2.00 5.39
CA VAL A 141 -21.30 1.71 4.93
C VAL A 141 -20.82 2.82 4.01
N ALA A 142 -21.57 3.14 2.95
CA ALA A 142 -21.26 4.19 2.00
C ALA A 142 -21.00 5.54 2.69
N ARG A 143 -21.88 5.96 3.60
CA ARG A 143 -21.74 7.22 4.34
C ARG A 143 -20.51 7.23 5.24
N ARG A 144 -20.26 6.14 5.99
CA ARG A 144 -19.10 6.00 6.88
C ARG A 144 -17.80 6.06 6.09
N GLN A 145 -17.69 5.28 5.02
CA GLN A 145 -16.46 5.16 4.25
C GLN A 145 -16.16 6.44 3.46
N PHE A 146 -17.17 7.06 2.86
CA PHE A 146 -17.00 8.38 2.22
C PHE A 146 -16.59 9.46 3.23
N GLY A 147 -17.20 9.47 4.43
CA GLY A 147 -16.84 10.42 5.49
C GLY A 147 -15.41 10.22 6.00
N GLY A 148 -14.99 8.98 6.23
CA GLY A 148 -13.67 8.67 6.79
C GLY A 148 -12.54 8.71 5.77
N PHE A 149 -12.68 7.99 4.65
CA PHE A 149 -11.60 7.76 3.69
C PHE A 149 -11.51 8.77 2.56
N VAL A 150 -12.55 9.57 2.32
CA VAL A 150 -12.52 10.62 1.29
C VAL A 150 -12.43 11.98 1.96
N ARG A 151 -13.50 12.44 2.61
CA ARG A 151 -13.50 13.75 3.30
C ARG A 151 -12.48 13.79 4.44
N GLY A 152 -12.41 12.72 5.23
CA GLY A 152 -11.49 12.58 6.34
C GLY A 152 -10.03 12.42 5.94
N ASP A 153 -9.70 12.27 4.65
CA ASP A 153 -8.32 12.26 4.13
C ASP A 153 -8.02 13.47 3.22
N GLY A 154 -8.78 14.56 3.39
CA GLY A 154 -8.51 15.84 2.74
C GLY A 154 -8.98 15.95 1.28
N VAL A 155 -9.85 15.06 0.81
CA VAL A 155 -10.47 15.18 -0.51
C VAL A 155 -11.63 16.18 -0.46
N SER A 156 -11.46 17.30 -1.16
CA SER A 156 -12.39 18.43 -1.25
C SER A 156 -12.48 18.94 -2.70
N GLU A 157 -13.32 19.94 -2.95
CA GLU A 157 -13.40 20.58 -4.28
C GLU A 157 -12.06 21.19 -4.73
N THR A 158 -11.22 21.64 -3.78
CA THR A 158 -9.93 22.26 -4.10
C THR A 158 -8.80 21.25 -4.31
N THR A 159 -8.95 20.01 -3.84
CA THR A 159 -7.93 18.96 -3.96
C THR A 159 -8.30 17.85 -4.94
N LEU A 160 -9.56 17.79 -5.37
CA LEU A 160 -10.12 16.76 -6.23
C LEU A 160 -9.26 16.50 -7.48
N ASP A 161 -8.93 17.56 -8.23
CA ASP A 161 -8.16 17.45 -9.47
C ASP A 161 -6.75 16.88 -9.23
N HIS A 162 -6.12 17.17 -8.09
CA HIS A 162 -4.83 16.59 -7.74
C HIS A 162 -4.98 15.11 -7.33
N VAL A 163 -6.02 14.77 -6.58
CA VAL A 163 -6.32 13.38 -6.19
C VAL A 163 -6.60 12.50 -7.42
N GLU A 164 -7.36 12.99 -8.39
CA GLU A 164 -7.63 12.23 -9.62
C GLU A 164 -6.40 12.11 -10.49
N ARG A 165 -5.60 13.18 -10.61
CA ARG A 165 -4.32 13.14 -11.32
C ARG A 165 -3.34 12.14 -10.75
N GLY A 166 -3.26 11.94 -9.43
CA GLY A 166 -2.38 10.93 -8.85
C GLY A 166 -2.60 9.51 -9.42
N TYR A 167 -3.85 9.12 -9.67
CA TYR A 167 -4.15 7.86 -10.35
C TYR A 167 -3.78 7.88 -11.84
N LEU A 168 -4.12 8.97 -12.54
CA LEU A 168 -3.85 9.09 -13.97
C LEU A 168 -2.35 9.13 -14.29
N ASN A 169 -1.56 9.84 -13.47
CA ASN A 169 -0.11 9.88 -13.54
C ASN A 169 0.46 8.48 -13.30
N ALA A 170 0.00 7.77 -12.26
CA ALA A 170 0.44 6.41 -11.99
C ALA A 170 0.17 5.48 -13.18
N LEU A 171 -0.99 5.59 -13.84
CA LEU A 171 -1.28 4.82 -15.05
C LEU A 171 -0.31 5.12 -16.19
N ASP A 172 -0.06 6.40 -16.49
CA ASP A 172 0.82 6.78 -17.59
C ASP A 172 2.28 6.34 -17.35
N LEU A 173 2.76 6.51 -16.12
CA LEU A 173 4.11 6.14 -15.71
C LEU A 173 4.31 4.62 -15.74
N LEU A 174 3.32 3.86 -15.26
CA LEU A 174 3.36 2.40 -15.31
C LEU A 174 3.20 1.86 -16.74
N GLU A 175 2.36 2.48 -17.58
CA GLU A 175 2.23 2.09 -18.98
C GLU A 175 3.56 2.21 -19.71
N ALA A 176 4.26 3.34 -19.54
CA ALA A 176 5.58 3.55 -20.14
C ALA A 176 6.62 2.51 -19.70
N ILE A 177 6.50 1.96 -18.48
CA ILE A 177 7.34 0.84 -18.00
C ILE A 177 6.91 -0.46 -18.69
N PHE A 178 5.61 -0.79 -18.69
CA PHE A 178 5.11 -2.07 -19.19
C PHE A 178 5.10 -2.20 -20.72
N GLU A 179 5.26 -1.10 -21.46
CA GLU A 179 5.61 -1.10 -22.87
C GLU A 179 7.00 -1.71 -23.15
N ARG A 180 7.90 -1.67 -22.17
CA ARG A 180 9.31 -2.06 -22.32
C ARG A 180 9.67 -3.38 -21.66
N ARG A 181 8.99 -3.73 -20.56
CA ARG A 181 9.33 -4.89 -19.73
C ARG A 181 8.10 -5.50 -19.06
N ARG A 182 8.24 -6.72 -18.54
CA ARG A 182 7.09 -7.49 -18.02
C ARG A 182 6.62 -7.06 -16.62
N PHE A 183 7.54 -6.59 -15.79
CA PHE A 183 7.34 -6.18 -14.39
C PHE A 183 8.17 -4.94 -14.08
N LEU A 184 7.87 -4.24 -12.98
CA LEU A 184 8.45 -2.92 -12.69
C LEU A 184 9.98 -2.87 -12.84
N LEU A 185 10.67 -3.88 -12.33
CA LEU A 185 12.13 -3.93 -12.29
C LEU A 185 12.74 -5.00 -13.22
N GLY A 186 11.99 -5.55 -14.18
CA GLY A 186 12.52 -6.48 -15.18
C GLY A 186 11.57 -7.62 -15.55
N GLU A 187 12.11 -8.84 -15.58
CA GLU A 187 11.43 -10.04 -16.10
C GLU A 187 10.73 -10.89 -15.04
N GLN A 188 10.91 -10.57 -13.74
CA GLN A 188 10.20 -11.20 -12.63
C GLN A 188 9.54 -10.16 -11.70
N PRO A 189 8.45 -10.53 -10.99
CA PRO A 189 7.88 -9.68 -9.95
C PRO A 189 8.87 -9.40 -8.82
N THR A 190 8.87 -8.17 -8.34
CA THR A 190 9.56 -7.76 -7.12
C THR A 190 8.57 -7.27 -6.07
N VAL A 191 9.05 -6.94 -4.87
CA VAL A 191 8.20 -6.34 -3.83
C VAL A 191 7.49 -5.06 -4.29
N ALA A 192 8.10 -4.30 -5.22
CA ALA A 192 7.46 -3.14 -5.85
C ALA A 192 6.17 -3.53 -6.60
N ASP A 193 6.19 -4.64 -7.33
CA ASP A 193 5.03 -5.13 -8.07
C ASP A 193 3.92 -5.59 -7.11
N PHE A 194 4.28 -6.25 -6.00
CA PHE A 194 3.32 -6.63 -4.97
C PHE A 194 2.71 -5.42 -4.26
N GLY A 195 3.51 -4.39 -3.97
CA GLY A 195 3.01 -3.09 -3.49
C GLY A 195 1.99 -2.51 -4.45
N MET A 196 2.32 -2.41 -5.75
CA MET A 196 1.40 -1.90 -6.77
C MET A 196 0.14 -2.74 -6.96
N MET A 197 0.16 -4.04 -6.65
CA MET A 197 -1.05 -4.86 -6.65
C MET A 197 -2.07 -4.43 -5.59
N GLY A 198 -1.66 -3.75 -4.51
CA GLY A 198 -2.57 -3.17 -3.52
C GLY A 198 -3.63 -2.24 -4.14
N PRO A 199 -3.23 -1.10 -4.74
CA PRO A 199 -4.15 -0.23 -5.46
C PRO A 199 -4.71 -0.87 -6.73
N MET A 200 -3.86 -1.54 -7.51
CA MET A 200 -4.21 -1.88 -8.90
C MET A 200 -5.16 -3.07 -9.00
N LEU A 201 -5.10 -4.05 -8.10
CA LEU A 201 -5.95 -5.23 -8.21
C LEU A 201 -7.37 -4.98 -7.69
N ARG A 202 -7.50 -4.68 -6.39
CA ARG A 202 -8.81 -4.70 -5.72
C ARG A 202 -9.54 -3.37 -5.74
N HIS A 203 -8.87 -2.28 -6.13
CA HIS A 203 -9.44 -0.95 -6.28
C HIS A 203 -9.50 -0.55 -7.75
N PHE A 204 -8.40 -0.05 -8.30
CA PHE A 204 -8.42 0.54 -9.64
C PHE A 204 -8.79 -0.47 -10.72
N GLY A 205 -8.34 -1.72 -10.63
CA GLY A 205 -8.65 -2.77 -11.59
C GLY A 205 -9.96 -3.52 -11.36
N GLN A 206 -10.74 -3.16 -10.33
CA GLN A 206 -11.97 -3.88 -9.96
C GLN A 206 -13.20 -2.96 -9.80
N ASP A 207 -13.01 -1.73 -9.33
CA ASP A 207 -14.10 -0.76 -9.19
C ASP A 207 -14.50 -0.24 -10.58
N PRO A 208 -15.80 -0.15 -10.91
CA PRO A 208 -16.29 0.11 -12.27
C PRO A 208 -15.67 1.32 -13.00
N THR A 209 -15.55 2.47 -12.34
CA THR A 209 -15.05 3.71 -12.93
C THR A 209 -13.54 3.65 -13.20
N PRO A 210 -12.67 3.43 -12.19
CA PRO A 210 -11.23 3.41 -12.46
C PRO A 210 -10.82 2.23 -13.34
N GLN A 211 -11.52 1.09 -13.29
CA GLN A 211 -11.19 -0.05 -14.17
C GLN A 211 -11.38 0.33 -15.64
N GLU A 212 -12.44 1.07 -15.96
CA GLU A 212 -12.67 1.52 -17.34
C GLU A 212 -11.62 2.54 -17.78
N ILE A 213 -11.16 3.41 -16.87
CA ILE A 213 -10.06 4.35 -17.13
C ILE A 213 -8.77 3.57 -17.43
N MET A 214 -8.38 2.63 -16.56
CA MET A 214 -7.20 1.76 -16.77
C MET A 214 -7.24 1.08 -18.12
N ARG A 215 -8.38 0.44 -18.46
CA ARG A 215 -8.56 -0.31 -19.70
C ARG A 215 -8.39 0.53 -20.95
N ARG A 216 -8.77 1.82 -20.91
CA ARG A 216 -8.68 2.73 -22.05
C ARG A 216 -7.34 3.46 -22.14
N ARG A 217 -6.79 3.88 -20.99
CA ARG A 217 -5.61 4.75 -20.93
C ARG A 217 -4.30 3.98 -20.85
N ALA A 218 -4.29 2.86 -20.13
CA ALA A 218 -3.09 2.09 -19.81
C ALA A 218 -3.37 0.57 -19.91
N PRO A 219 -3.62 0.06 -21.15
CA PRO A 219 -3.91 -1.35 -21.36
C PRO A 219 -2.76 -2.29 -20.98
N GLY A 220 -1.50 -1.85 -21.03
CA GLY A 220 -0.35 -2.56 -20.50
C GLY A 220 -0.43 -2.76 -18.98
N VAL A 221 -0.85 -1.74 -18.24
CA VAL A 221 -1.14 -1.85 -16.79
C VAL A 221 -2.27 -2.84 -16.54
N TYR A 222 -3.37 -2.75 -17.30
CA TYR A 222 -4.49 -3.69 -17.18
C TYR A 222 -4.05 -5.15 -17.41
N ALA A 223 -3.21 -5.39 -18.43
CA ALA A 223 -2.63 -6.70 -18.70
C ALA A 223 -1.64 -7.14 -17.60
N TRP A 224 -0.85 -6.22 -17.06
CA TRP A 224 0.08 -6.49 -15.97
C TRP A 224 -0.63 -6.92 -14.68
N VAL A 225 -1.78 -6.34 -14.32
CA VAL A 225 -2.57 -6.79 -13.15
C VAL A 225 -2.95 -8.27 -13.29
N ALA A 226 -3.43 -8.67 -14.47
CA ALA A 226 -3.76 -10.07 -14.75
C ALA A 226 -2.51 -10.98 -14.78
N ARG A 227 -1.39 -10.46 -15.29
CA ARG A 227 -0.10 -11.16 -15.30
C ARG A 227 0.38 -11.44 -13.87
N MET A 228 0.37 -10.43 -13.00
CA MET A 228 0.74 -10.55 -11.60
C MET A 228 -0.15 -11.55 -10.85
N TRP A 229 -1.46 -11.52 -11.06
CA TRP A 229 -2.38 -12.46 -10.41
C TRP A 229 -2.16 -13.94 -10.82
N ASN A 230 -1.62 -14.14 -12.02
CA ASN A 230 -1.27 -15.45 -12.57
C ASN A 230 0.19 -15.84 -12.38
N ALA A 231 1.06 -14.91 -11.94
CA ALA A 231 2.48 -15.17 -11.75
C ALA A 231 2.71 -16.27 -10.72
N ARG A 232 3.75 -17.08 -10.93
CA ARG A 232 4.21 -18.13 -10.01
C ARG A 232 5.72 -18.03 -9.89
N ALA A 233 6.24 -18.26 -8.70
CA ALA A 233 7.67 -18.31 -8.45
C ALA A 233 8.30 -19.43 -9.28
N THR A 234 9.44 -19.12 -9.89
CA THR A 234 10.30 -20.07 -10.60
C THR A 234 11.52 -20.40 -9.74
N SER A 235 12.13 -21.56 -9.99
CA SER A 235 13.38 -21.96 -9.32
C SER A 235 14.59 -21.14 -9.79
N GLU A 236 14.53 -20.55 -10.97
CA GLU A 236 15.59 -19.75 -11.57
C GLU A 236 15.26 -18.27 -11.47
N ALA A 237 16.27 -17.46 -11.14
CA ALA A 237 16.15 -16.01 -11.11
C ALA A 237 16.09 -15.48 -12.54
N SER A 238 15.11 -14.62 -12.81
CA SER A 238 15.05 -13.88 -14.07
C SER A 238 15.77 -12.54 -13.95
N ALA A 239 16.22 -12.02 -15.10
CA ALA A 239 16.96 -10.76 -15.14
C ALA A 239 16.10 -9.58 -14.64
N LEU A 240 16.66 -8.86 -13.67
CA LEU A 240 16.23 -7.50 -13.34
C LEU A 240 16.97 -6.50 -14.25
N ILE A 241 16.48 -5.27 -14.30
CA ILE A 241 17.19 -4.17 -14.95
C ILE A 241 18.57 -3.97 -14.32
N SER A 242 19.55 -3.56 -15.11
CA SER A 242 20.91 -3.24 -14.62
C SER A 242 21.09 -1.78 -14.24
N GLU A 243 20.18 -0.91 -14.71
CA GLU A 243 20.20 0.53 -14.47
C GLU A 243 18.76 1.05 -14.40
N ILE A 244 18.56 2.17 -13.71
CA ILE A 244 17.26 2.84 -13.62
C ILE A 244 17.08 3.67 -14.89
N ASP A 245 16.16 3.25 -15.76
CA ASP A 245 15.89 3.94 -17.02
C ASP A 245 14.86 5.08 -16.86
N ALA A 246 14.63 5.83 -17.95
CA ALA A 246 13.80 7.03 -17.91
C ALA A 246 12.36 6.82 -17.40
N PRO A 247 11.59 5.78 -17.82
CA PRO A 247 10.26 5.52 -17.26
C PRO A 247 10.27 5.25 -15.75
N LEU A 248 11.22 4.46 -15.26
CA LEU A 248 11.34 4.20 -13.82
C LEU A 248 11.78 5.46 -13.05
N SER A 249 12.71 6.23 -13.61
CA SER A 249 13.14 7.52 -13.06
C SER A 249 11.98 8.51 -12.97
N ALA A 250 11.06 8.54 -13.94
CA ALA A 250 9.89 9.40 -13.90
C ALA A 250 8.91 8.98 -12.79
N LEU A 251 8.73 7.67 -12.58
CA LEU A 251 7.92 7.16 -11.47
C LEU A 251 8.54 7.50 -10.10
N LEU A 252 9.87 7.40 -9.98
CA LEU A 252 10.59 7.83 -8.79
C LEU A 252 10.45 9.33 -8.56
N GLY A 253 10.47 10.14 -9.61
CA GLY A 253 10.21 11.57 -9.53
C GLY A 253 8.81 11.89 -8.98
N GLU A 254 7.77 11.23 -9.50
CA GLU A 254 6.41 11.38 -8.96
C GLU A 254 6.36 10.98 -7.47
N ALA A 255 6.99 9.86 -7.09
CA ALA A 255 7.04 9.42 -5.69
C ALA A 255 7.79 10.43 -4.80
N GLY A 256 8.86 11.05 -5.30
CA GLY A 256 9.61 12.08 -4.60
C GLY A 256 8.83 13.37 -4.38
N GLU A 257 8.13 13.84 -5.41
CA GLU A 257 7.35 15.09 -5.38
C GLU A 257 6.02 14.95 -4.63
N THR A 258 5.59 13.72 -4.35
CA THR A 258 4.32 13.43 -3.69
C THR A 258 4.48 12.71 -2.36
N HIS A 259 4.80 11.42 -2.39
CA HIS A 259 4.83 10.54 -1.24
C HIS A 259 5.91 10.93 -0.23
N LEU A 260 7.13 11.25 -0.67
CA LEU A 260 8.18 11.70 0.25
C LEU A 260 7.83 13.03 0.92
N VAL A 261 7.12 13.92 0.22
CA VAL A 261 6.54 15.14 0.81
C VAL A 261 5.53 14.78 1.89
N GLN A 262 4.61 13.87 1.59
CA GLN A 262 3.61 13.42 2.56
C GLN A 262 4.27 12.80 3.81
N LEU A 263 5.27 11.94 3.65
CA LEU A 263 5.99 11.33 4.77
C LEU A 263 6.65 12.40 5.64
N ARG A 264 7.30 13.40 5.03
CA ARG A 264 7.94 14.53 5.74
C ARG A 264 6.93 15.32 6.57
N GLU A 265 5.86 15.79 5.93
CA GLU A 265 4.84 16.63 6.59
C GLU A 265 4.11 15.84 7.70
N ASN A 266 3.81 14.56 7.43
CA ASN A 266 3.22 13.66 8.42
C ASN A 266 4.13 13.47 9.64
N ALA A 267 5.41 13.20 9.42
CA ALA A 267 6.36 12.97 10.50
C ALA A 267 6.59 14.23 11.36
N ALA A 268 6.63 15.41 10.72
CA ALA A 268 6.70 16.69 11.42
C ALA A 268 5.43 16.96 12.25
N ALA A 269 4.24 16.71 11.68
CA ALA A 269 2.98 16.88 12.39
C ALA A 269 2.83 15.92 13.58
N TYR A 270 3.18 14.64 13.38
CA TYR A 270 3.17 13.63 14.43
C TYR A 270 4.16 13.95 15.55
N GLY A 271 5.38 14.37 15.22
CA GLY A 271 6.38 14.81 16.22
C GLY A 271 5.93 16.00 17.07
N ARG A 272 5.02 16.83 16.55
CA ARG A 272 4.37 17.94 17.27
C ARG A 272 3.12 17.52 18.05
N GLY A 273 2.73 16.25 18.00
CA GLY A 273 1.51 15.74 18.66
C GLY A 273 0.20 16.21 18.01
N LEU A 274 0.24 16.62 16.74
CA LEU A 274 -0.97 17.03 16.02
C LEU A 274 -1.76 15.80 15.57
N GLU A 275 -3.08 15.78 15.82
CA GLU A 275 -3.98 14.74 15.28
C GLU A 275 -4.27 14.94 13.80
N ARG A 276 -4.30 16.19 13.34
CA ARG A 276 -4.52 16.59 11.95
C ARG A 276 -3.62 17.76 11.58
N TYR A 277 -3.23 17.85 10.32
CA TYR A 277 -2.33 18.89 9.81
C TYR A 277 -2.65 19.25 8.36
N ASP A 278 -2.16 20.41 7.93
CA ASP A 278 -2.22 20.82 6.53
C ASP A 278 -0.90 20.44 5.84
N GLN A 279 -0.95 20.15 4.55
CA GLN A 279 0.23 19.88 3.73
C GLN A 279 0.07 20.46 2.32
N VAL A 280 1.19 20.71 1.65
CA VAL A 280 1.20 21.15 0.25
C VAL A 280 1.98 20.14 -0.57
N ILE A 281 1.36 19.58 -1.59
CA ILE A 281 1.95 18.56 -2.46
C ILE A 281 1.76 18.98 -3.90
N GLN A 282 2.84 19.09 -4.68
CA GLN A 282 2.85 19.62 -6.05
C GLN A 282 1.99 20.90 -6.20
N GLY A 283 2.10 21.82 -5.21
CA GLY A 283 1.35 23.07 -5.15
C GLY A 283 -0.12 22.97 -4.71
N CYS A 284 -0.67 21.76 -4.53
CA CYS A 284 -2.01 21.53 -4.02
C CYS A 284 -2.03 21.51 -2.48
N ARG A 285 -2.81 22.39 -1.86
CA ARG A 285 -2.98 22.44 -0.40
C ARG A 285 -4.07 21.46 0.05
N TYR A 286 -3.67 20.48 0.85
CA TYR A 286 -4.57 19.59 1.58
C TYR A 286 -4.76 20.12 3.00
N GLU A 287 -6.01 20.26 3.43
CA GLU A 287 -6.35 20.80 4.74
C GLU A 287 -6.79 19.71 5.71
N GLY A 288 -6.24 19.77 6.92
CA GLY A 288 -6.56 18.90 8.02
C GLY A 288 -6.56 17.43 7.62
N VAL A 289 -5.51 16.90 7.00
CA VAL A 289 -5.31 15.45 6.81
C VAL A 289 -4.94 14.79 8.14
N PRO A 290 -5.21 13.49 8.35
CA PRO A 290 -4.90 12.83 9.60
C PRO A 290 -3.40 12.57 9.75
N SER A 291 -2.88 12.83 10.95
CA SER A 291 -1.54 12.39 11.36
C SER A 291 -1.52 10.89 11.54
N SER A 292 -0.64 10.21 10.81
CA SER A 292 -0.52 8.75 10.80
C SER A 292 0.77 8.31 11.48
N ARG A 293 0.64 7.60 12.59
CA ARG A 293 1.74 6.91 13.26
C ARG A 293 2.38 5.86 12.36
N TYR A 294 1.59 5.22 11.51
CA TYR A 294 2.10 4.21 10.58
C TYR A 294 3.02 4.82 9.52
N ARG A 295 2.66 5.98 8.96
CA ARG A 295 3.53 6.70 8.00
C ARG A 295 4.84 7.18 8.64
N VAL A 296 4.84 7.44 9.95
CA VAL A 296 6.10 7.68 10.66
C VAL A 296 6.97 6.43 10.65
N TRP A 297 6.39 5.25 10.92
CA TRP A 297 7.11 4.00 10.83
C TRP A 297 7.61 3.71 9.40
N CYS A 298 6.78 3.92 8.37
CA CYS A 298 7.19 3.81 6.97
C CYS A 298 8.46 4.63 6.68
N LEU A 299 8.49 5.89 7.12
CA LEU A 299 9.66 6.75 6.96
C LEU A 299 10.88 6.24 7.75
N GLU A 300 10.69 5.73 8.98
CA GLU A 300 11.76 5.10 9.76
C GLU A 300 12.35 3.87 9.05
N GLU A 301 11.51 3.02 8.44
CA GLU A 301 11.94 1.85 7.67
C GLU A 301 12.73 2.27 6.43
N LEU A 302 12.23 3.25 5.65
CA LEU A 302 12.92 3.78 4.48
C LEU A 302 14.27 4.43 4.84
N ARG A 303 14.33 5.27 5.88
CA ARG A 303 15.58 5.86 6.38
C ARG A 303 16.60 4.80 6.79
N ARG A 304 16.13 3.69 7.36
CA ARG A 304 17.01 2.61 7.77
C ARG A 304 17.57 1.84 6.58
N GLU A 305 16.75 1.53 5.58
CA GLU A 305 17.22 0.88 4.34
C GLU A 305 18.19 1.80 3.60
N TRP A 306 17.92 3.11 3.57
CA TRP A 306 18.85 4.12 3.04
C TRP A 306 20.21 4.13 3.76
N ALA A 307 20.19 4.16 5.10
CA ALA A 307 21.41 4.16 5.90
C ALA A 307 22.27 2.91 5.66
N GLY A 308 21.65 1.79 5.27
CA GLY A 308 22.32 0.54 4.91
C GLY A 308 22.97 0.52 3.52
N LEU A 309 22.69 1.49 2.66
CA LEU A 309 23.29 1.56 1.32
C LEU A 309 24.77 1.97 1.40
N ASP A 310 25.59 1.44 0.50
CA ASP A 310 26.94 1.94 0.25
C ASP A 310 26.93 3.19 -0.66
N ASP A 311 28.08 3.85 -0.82
CA ASP A 311 28.15 5.11 -1.58
C ASP A 311 27.81 4.95 -3.07
N THR A 312 28.08 3.78 -3.64
CA THR A 312 27.73 3.47 -5.04
C THR A 312 26.21 3.40 -5.20
N ALA A 313 25.55 2.60 -4.35
CA ALA A 313 24.11 2.44 -4.38
C ALA A 313 23.37 3.75 -4.06
N ARG A 314 23.89 4.54 -3.09
CA ARG A 314 23.36 5.88 -2.80
C ARG A 314 23.47 6.79 -4.03
N GLY A 315 24.62 6.82 -4.70
CA GLY A 315 24.83 7.61 -5.91
C GLY A 315 23.81 7.30 -6.99
N MET A 316 23.55 6.01 -7.24
CA MET A 316 22.54 5.57 -8.21
C MET A 316 21.13 6.05 -7.84
N VAL A 317 20.73 5.94 -6.57
CA VAL A 317 19.38 6.38 -6.15
C VAL A 317 19.26 7.92 -6.21
N LEU A 318 20.29 8.67 -5.79
CA LEU A 318 20.29 10.14 -5.81
C LEU A 318 20.13 10.72 -7.21
N GLU A 319 20.71 10.07 -8.22
CA GLU A 319 20.59 10.50 -9.62
C GLU A 319 19.12 10.55 -10.10
N HIS A 320 18.27 9.68 -9.53
CA HIS A 320 16.87 9.56 -9.89
C HIS A 320 15.88 10.12 -8.86
N LEU A 321 16.40 10.70 -7.76
CA LEU A 321 15.63 11.46 -6.76
C LEU A 321 16.26 12.84 -6.51
N PRO A 322 16.38 13.70 -7.55
CA PRO A 322 17.05 15.00 -7.43
C PRO A 322 16.24 16.04 -6.64
N GLN A 323 14.98 15.76 -6.34
CA GLN A 323 14.07 16.68 -5.66
C GLN A 323 14.57 16.96 -4.24
N ALA A 324 14.48 18.23 -3.81
CA ALA A 324 14.93 18.62 -2.47
C ALA A 324 14.11 17.91 -1.36
N GLU A 325 12.89 17.52 -1.67
CA GLU A 325 11.97 16.82 -0.80
C GLU A 325 12.43 15.39 -0.49
N ALA A 326 13.20 14.76 -1.39
CA ALA A 326 13.77 13.43 -1.14
C ALA A 326 14.78 13.42 0.00
N ALA A 327 15.31 14.61 0.39
CA ALA A 327 16.20 14.74 1.54
C ALA A 327 15.64 14.20 2.85
N VAL A 328 14.31 14.07 2.97
CA VAL A 328 13.68 13.42 4.13
C VAL A 328 14.18 11.99 4.35
N LEU A 329 14.73 11.31 3.34
CA LEU A 329 15.28 9.96 3.46
C LEU A 329 16.64 9.92 4.17
N TRP A 330 17.38 11.04 4.21
CA TRP A 330 18.76 11.08 4.72
C TRP A 330 19.10 12.29 5.58
N ASP A 331 18.16 13.22 5.79
CA ASP A 331 18.36 14.32 6.71
C ASP A 331 18.27 13.87 8.17
N ASP A 332 18.99 14.59 9.04
CA ASP A 332 18.96 14.40 10.49
C ASP A 332 17.76 15.10 11.15
N SER A 333 16.75 15.52 10.36
CA SER A 333 15.59 16.23 10.90
C SER A 333 14.90 15.35 11.94
N PRO A 334 14.63 15.88 13.16
CA PRO A 334 13.95 15.11 14.20
C PRO A 334 12.52 14.84 13.77
N VAL A 335 12.31 13.65 13.21
CA VAL A 335 10.99 13.09 12.98
C VAL A 335 10.45 12.53 14.29
N GLY A 336 9.13 12.63 14.51
CA GLY A 336 8.52 11.92 15.62
C GLY A 336 8.86 10.43 15.55
N ARG A 337 8.96 9.75 16.70
CA ARG A 337 9.21 8.30 16.73
C ARG A 337 7.90 7.54 16.68
N SER A 338 7.80 6.55 15.79
CA SER A 338 6.60 5.71 15.73
C SER A 338 6.50 4.82 16.97
N ASP A 339 7.63 4.31 17.49
CA ASP A 339 7.69 3.26 18.51
C ASP A 339 6.79 2.05 18.20
N TYR A 340 6.54 1.78 16.91
CA TYR A 340 5.63 0.70 16.49
C TYR A 340 6.26 -0.68 16.65
N ASP A 341 7.48 -0.85 16.17
CA ASP A 341 8.19 -2.13 16.21
C ASP A 341 9.64 -1.99 16.72
N PRO A 342 9.86 -1.44 17.93
CA PRO A 342 11.21 -1.19 18.46
C PRO A 342 12.01 -2.48 18.66
N GLU A 343 11.34 -3.61 18.87
CA GLU A 343 11.94 -4.92 19.11
C GLU A 343 12.06 -5.76 17.83
N ARG A 344 11.68 -5.22 16.66
CA ARG A 344 11.71 -5.90 15.36
C ARG A 344 10.96 -7.24 15.35
N ARG A 345 9.77 -7.24 15.95
CA ARG A 345 8.89 -8.41 16.06
C ARG A 345 7.82 -8.45 14.98
N ALA A 346 7.66 -7.42 14.16
CA ALA A 346 6.76 -7.48 13.01
C ALA A 346 7.13 -8.68 12.12
N PRO A 347 6.15 -9.44 11.60
CA PRO A 347 4.70 -9.19 11.66
C PRO A 347 3.97 -9.76 12.89
N PHE A 348 4.68 -10.30 13.89
CA PHE A 348 4.11 -10.93 15.10
C PHE A 348 3.84 -9.94 16.25
N ASN A 349 4.23 -8.68 16.09
CA ASN A 349 3.83 -7.63 17.01
C ASN A 349 2.30 -7.40 16.93
N ARG A 350 1.75 -6.68 17.91
CA ARG A 350 0.33 -6.31 17.86
C ARG A 350 0.11 -5.25 16.79
N ALA A 351 -1.01 -5.35 16.09
CA ALA A 351 -1.41 -4.42 15.05
C ALA A 351 -1.40 -2.94 15.53
N ILE A 352 -0.94 -2.05 14.65
CA ILE A 352 -0.70 -0.64 14.96
C ILE A 352 -1.99 0.17 15.14
N ASN A 353 -2.01 1.10 16.09
CA ASN A 353 -2.95 2.21 16.03
C ASN A 353 -2.49 3.25 15.00
N VAL A 354 -3.07 3.21 13.80
CA VAL A 354 -2.64 4.07 12.68
C VAL A 354 -2.73 5.56 13.03
N PHE A 355 -3.78 6.01 13.72
CA PHE A 355 -4.03 7.44 14.00
C PHE A 355 -3.86 7.82 15.47
N GLY A 356 -3.20 6.99 16.28
CA GLY A 356 -3.03 7.26 17.70
C GLY A 356 -1.92 6.44 18.32
N THR A 357 -1.74 6.55 19.64
CA THR A 357 -0.73 5.78 20.36
C THR A 357 -1.24 4.37 20.70
N GLY A 358 -0.30 3.44 20.88
CA GLY A 358 -0.59 2.05 21.27
C GLY A 358 -1.28 1.21 20.19
N VAL A 359 -2.22 0.36 20.63
CA VAL A 359 -3.07 -0.51 19.79
C VAL A 359 -4.43 0.17 19.61
N PRO A 360 -5.15 0.03 18.47
CA PRO A 360 -6.44 0.67 18.26
C PRO A 360 -7.42 0.45 19.43
N ARG A 361 -8.13 1.51 19.84
CA ARG A 361 -9.18 1.39 20.88
C ARG A 361 -10.32 0.49 20.37
N ARG A 362 -10.88 -0.30 21.31
CA ARG A 362 -11.78 -1.46 21.10
C ARG A 362 -13.02 -1.22 20.24
#